data_AF-A0A7K4H2Z7-F1
#
_entry.id   AF-A0A7K4H2Z7-F1
#
_cell.length_a   1.000
_cell.length_b   1.000
_cell.length_c   1.000
_cell.angle_alpha   90.00
_cell.angle_beta   90.00
_cell.angle_gamma   90.00
#
_symmetry.space_group_name_H-M   'P 1'
#
loop_
_entity.id
_entity.type
_entity.pdbx_description
1 polymer ?
#
loop_
_entity_poly.entity_id
_entity_poly.type
_entity_poly.pdbx_seq_one_letter_code
_entity_poly.pdbx_strand_id
1 'polypeptide(L)'
;MTKEIVNQETRDQLIKYIEGIENYEAEKQEIVERLKEIYDEAKSTGFDVKVIRKIVAERKKDPAKLEEEQYLLETYKDALKGVK
;
A
#
# COMPACT_ATOMS: atom_id res chain seq x y z
N MET A 1 2.68 40.61 -6.16
CA MET A 1 2.98 39.62 -5.12
C MET A 1 3.61 38.34 -5.66
N THR A 2 3.11 37.70 -6.73
CA THR A 2 3.70 36.44 -7.25
C THR A 2 5.06 36.57 -7.95
N LYS A 3 5.40 37.74 -8.49
CA LYS A 3 6.67 37.96 -9.21
C LYS A 3 7.89 38.23 -8.31
N GLU A 4 7.69 38.53 -7.03
CA GLU A 4 8.77 38.83 -6.06
C GLU A 4 9.15 37.64 -5.17
N ILE A 5 8.40 36.53 -5.21
CA ILE A 5 8.63 35.37 -4.32
C ILE A 5 9.81 34.50 -4.80
N VAL A 6 10.16 34.55 -6.09
CA VAL A 6 11.21 33.67 -6.65
C VAL A 6 12.50 34.46 -6.85
N ASN A 7 13.22 34.70 -5.75
CA ASN A 7 14.65 35.01 -5.86
C ASN A 7 15.44 33.72 -6.18
N GLN A 8 16.73 33.84 -6.51
CA GLN A 8 17.54 32.70 -6.93
C GLN A 8 17.58 31.59 -5.86
N GLU A 9 17.65 31.96 -4.57
CA GLU A 9 17.66 31.01 -3.47
C GLU A 9 16.34 30.22 -3.36
N THR A 10 15.19 30.89 -3.49
CA THR A 10 13.88 30.23 -3.51
C THR A 10 13.72 29.31 -4.73
N ARG A 11 14.32 29.66 -5.88
CA ARG A 11 14.34 28.79 -7.06
C ARG A 11 15.17 27.53 -6.82
N ASP A 12 16.36 27.67 -6.25
CA ASP A 12 17.26 26.54 -5.98
C ASP A 12 16.66 25.57 -4.94
N GLN A 13 15.94 26.09 -3.94
CA GLN A 13 15.18 25.27 -2.99
C GLN A 13 14.03 24.51 -3.66
N LEU A 14 13.26 25.17 -4.53
CA LEU A 14 12.19 24.52 -5.28
C LEU A 14 12.72 23.39 -6.16
N ILE A 15 13.84 23.60 -6.86
CA ILE A 15 14.50 22.57 -7.69
C ILE A 15 14.86 21.37 -6.82
N LYS A 16 15.52 21.57 -5.67
CA LYS A 16 15.87 20.47 -4.76
C LYS A 16 14.66 19.66 -4.28
N TYR A 17 13.54 20.32 -3.98
CA TYR A 17 12.32 19.62 -3.59
C TYR A 17 11.75 18.80 -4.75
N ILE A 18 11.69 19.37 -5.96
CA ILE A 18 11.17 18.67 -7.14
C ILE A 18 12.04 17.46 -7.47
N GLU A 19 13.36 17.65 -7.58
CA GLU A 19 14.30 16.56 -7.86
C GLU A 19 14.20 15.45 -6.81
N GLY A 20 14.08 15.80 -5.52
CA GLY A 20 13.86 14.84 -4.45
C GLY A 20 12.56 14.04 -4.64
N ILE A 21 11.45 14.70 -4.95
CA ILE A 21 10.16 14.05 -5.20
C ILE A 21 10.23 13.13 -6.41
N GLU A 22 10.82 13.59 -7.52
CA GLU A 22 10.95 12.79 -8.75
C GLU A 22 11.79 11.54 -8.51
N ASN A 23 12.88 11.64 -7.74
CA ASN A 23 13.68 10.49 -7.35
C ASN A 23 12.87 9.50 -6.50
N TYR A 24 12.13 9.96 -5.49
CA TYR A 24 11.30 9.07 -4.67
C TYR A 24 10.14 8.45 -5.45
N GLU A 25 9.54 9.15 -6.41
CA GLU A 25 8.51 8.57 -7.30
C GLU A 25 9.11 7.51 -8.22
N ALA A 26 10.34 7.70 -8.73
CA ALA A 26 11.04 6.69 -9.50
C ALA A 26 11.34 5.43 -8.65
N GLU A 27 11.88 5.60 -7.44
CA GLU A 27 12.14 4.48 -6.50
C GLU A 27 10.85 3.72 -6.15
N LYS A 28 9.77 4.47 -5.91
CA LYS A 28 8.44 3.89 -5.63
C LYS A 28 7.93 3.08 -6.82
N GLN A 29 8.14 3.54 -8.05
CA GLN A 29 7.77 2.80 -9.25
C GLN A 29 8.54 1.49 -9.37
N GLU A 30 9.86 1.51 -9.13
CA GLU A 30 10.68 0.28 -9.11
C GLU A 30 10.23 -0.72 -8.02
N ILE A 31 9.81 -0.22 -6.85
CA ILE A 31 9.24 -1.07 -5.78
C ILE A 31 7.91 -1.68 -6.24
N VAL A 32 7.04 -0.89 -6.86
CA VAL A 32 5.75 -1.38 -7.38
C VAL A 32 5.95 -2.48 -8.42
N GLU A 33 6.92 -2.31 -9.32
CA GLU A 33 7.25 -3.29 -10.34
C GLU A 33 7.77 -4.60 -9.72
N ARG A 34 8.72 -4.51 -8.79
CA ARG A 34 9.22 -5.69 -8.05
C ARG A 34 8.11 -6.41 -7.27
N LEU A 35 7.20 -5.67 -6.64
CA LEU A 35 6.05 -6.26 -5.96
C LEU A 35 5.12 -6.98 -6.95
N LYS A 36 4.92 -6.41 -8.14
CA LYS A 36 4.11 -7.03 -9.19
C LYS A 36 4.73 -8.35 -9.66
N GLU A 37 6.04 -8.39 -9.89
CA GLU A 37 6.76 -9.61 -10.27
C GLU A 37 6.55 -10.73 -9.25
N ILE A 38 6.65 -10.44 -7.94
CA ILE A 38 6.39 -11.42 -6.88
C ILE A 38 4.96 -11.96 -6.94
N TYR A 39 3.96 -11.10 -7.16
CA TYR A 39 2.58 -11.56 -7.29
C TYR A 39 2.34 -12.36 -8.57
N ASP A 40 3.00 -12.00 -9.67
CA ASP A 40 2.89 -12.72 -10.94
C ASP A 40 3.58 -14.09 -10.85
N GLU A 41 4.71 -14.21 -10.15
CA GLU A 41 5.37 -15.48 -9.82
C GLU A 41 4.49 -16.36 -8.91
N ALA A 42 3.88 -15.79 -7.88
CA ALA A 42 2.94 -16.53 -7.04
C ALA A 42 1.75 -17.07 -7.86
N LYS A 43 1.25 -16.27 -8.81
CA LYS A 43 0.18 -16.69 -9.73
C LYS A 43 0.62 -17.83 -10.63
N SER A 44 1.80 -17.74 -11.27
CA SER A 44 2.30 -18.77 -12.17
C SER A 44 2.61 -20.08 -11.43
N THR A 45 2.97 -20.00 -10.15
CA THR A 45 3.18 -21.15 -9.25
C THR A 45 1.87 -21.81 -8.79
N GLY A 46 0.72 -21.15 -9.02
CA GLY A 46 -0.61 -21.70 -8.72
C GLY A 46 -1.27 -21.18 -7.45
N PHE A 47 -0.74 -20.12 -6.82
CA PHE A 47 -1.37 -19.50 -5.65
C PHE A 47 -2.47 -18.50 -6.04
N ASP A 48 -3.49 -18.36 -5.17
CA ASP A 48 -4.48 -17.29 -5.29
C ASP A 48 -3.89 -15.96 -4.80
N VAL A 49 -3.56 -15.08 -5.74
CA VAL A 49 -3.00 -13.74 -5.47
C VAL A 49 -3.93 -12.87 -4.63
N LYS A 50 -5.25 -13.01 -4.72
CA LYS A 50 -6.19 -12.22 -3.91
C LYS A 50 -6.09 -12.63 -2.44
N VAL A 51 -5.96 -13.93 -2.17
CA VAL A 51 -5.76 -14.45 -0.81
C VAL A 51 -4.42 -13.98 -0.25
N ILE A 52 -3.33 -14.04 -1.04
CA ILE A 52 -2.01 -13.52 -0.61
C ILE A 52 -2.11 -12.02 -0.26
N ARG A 53 -2.74 -11.20 -1.11
CA ARG A 53 -2.92 -9.76 -0.85
C ARG A 53 -3.69 -9.51 0.44
N LYS A 54 -4.72 -10.31 0.72
CA LYS A 54 -5.47 -10.25 1.98
C LYS A 54 -4.56 -10.56 3.18
N ILE A 55 -3.77 -11.63 3.10
CA ILE A 55 -2.82 -12.01 4.17
C ILE A 55 -1.79 -10.90 4.39
N VAL A 56 -1.20 -10.33 3.34
CA VAL A 56 -0.24 -9.22 3.45
C VAL A 56 -0.88 -7.99 4.12
N ALA A 57 -2.13 -7.68 3.80
CA ALA A 57 -2.86 -6.57 4.42
C ALA A 57 -3.17 -6.84 5.90
N GLU A 58 -3.60 -8.05 6.25
CA GLU A 58 -3.84 -8.46 7.64
C GLU A 58 -2.56 -8.39 8.48
N ARG A 59 -1.42 -8.82 7.93
CA ARG A 59 -0.11 -8.78 8.61
C ARG A 59 0.42 -7.37 8.88
N LYS A 60 -0.16 -6.33 8.27
CA LYS A 60 0.16 -4.92 8.56
C LYS A 60 -0.66 -4.34 9.70
N LYS A 61 -1.74 -5.01 10.11
CA LYS A 61 -2.60 -4.56 11.21
C LYS A 61 -1.98 -4.91 12.56
N ASP A 62 -2.45 -4.23 13.60
CA ASP A 62 -2.18 -4.61 14.98
C ASP A 62 -2.74 -6.02 15.26
N PRO A 63 -1.95 -6.95 15.82
CA PRO A 63 -2.38 -8.33 16.03
C PRO A 63 -3.62 -8.47 16.92
N ALA A 64 -3.73 -7.67 17.99
CA ALA A 64 -4.86 -7.76 18.91
C ALA A 64 -6.15 -7.28 18.25
N LYS A 65 -6.08 -6.19 17.47
CA LYS A 65 -7.23 -5.73 16.67
C LYS A 65 -7.63 -6.72 15.60
N LEU A 66 -6.66 -7.38 14.95
CA LEU A 66 -6.96 -8.41 13.95
C LEU A 66 -7.67 -9.61 14.57
N GLU A 67 -7.24 -10.06 15.75
CA GLU A 67 -7.86 -11.17 16.48
C GLU A 67 -9.31 -10.82 16.90
N GLU A 68 -9.53 -9.62 17.43
CA GLU A 68 -10.86 -9.11 17.76
C GLU A 68 -11.79 -9.05 16.53
N GLU A 69 -11.31 -8.49 15.41
CA GLU A 69 -12.04 -8.44 14.14
C GLU A 69 -12.41 -9.85 13.64
N GLN A 70 -11.48 -10.81 13.73
CA GLN A 70 -11.70 -12.20 13.30
C GLN A 70 -12.72 -12.92 14.18
N TYR A 71 -12.64 -12.73 15.51
CA TYR A 71 -13.60 -13.28 16.45
C TYR A 71 -15.03 -12.77 16.17
N LEU A 72 -15.18 -11.46 15.96
CA LEU A 72 -16.47 -10.87 15.63
C LEU A 72 -17.00 -11.36 14.28
N LEU A 73 -16.13 -11.44 13.26
CA LEU A 73 -16.50 -11.93 11.93
C LEU A 73 -17.03 -13.37 11.98
N GLU A 74 -16.33 -14.27 12.67
CA GLU A 74 -16.77 -15.67 12.82
C GLU A 74 -18.09 -15.74 13.58
N THR A 75 -18.23 -14.98 14.68
CA THR A 75 -19.48 -14.88 15.45
C THR A 75 -20.66 -14.45 14.58
N TYR A 76 -20.47 -13.43 13.74
CA TYR A 76 -21.53 -12.93 12.86
C TYR A 76 -21.86 -13.91 11.73
N LYS A 77 -20.86 -14.54 11.12
CA LYS A 77 -21.11 -15.60 10.12
C LYS A 77 -21.90 -16.76 10.72
N ASP A 78 -21.54 -17.16 11.94
CA ASP A 78 -22.22 -18.23 12.66
C ASP A 78 -23.68 -17.90 12.94
N ALA A 79 -23.97 -16.67 13.36
CA ALA A 79 -25.33 -16.20 13.56
C ALA A 79 -26.17 -16.17 12.27
N LEU A 80 -25.54 -15.98 11.12
CA LEU A 80 -26.20 -15.96 9.81
C LEU A 80 -26.33 -17.35 9.17
N LYS A 81 -25.78 -18.42 9.78
CA LYS A 81 -25.92 -19.78 9.26
C LYS A 81 -27.42 -20.15 9.14
N GLY A 82 -27.85 -20.44 7.92
CA GLY A 82 -29.24 -20.84 7.63
C GLY A 82 -30.17 -19.69 7.21
N VAL A 83 -29.67 -18.45 7.20
CA VAL A 83 -30.38 -17.30 6.62
C VAL A 83 -29.91 -17.10 5.18
N LYS A 84 -30.86 -17.04 4.24
CA LYS A 84 -30.60 -16.95 2.79
C LYS A 84 -30.86 -15.56 2.26
#